data_AF-A0A3M1B3S8-F1
#
_entry.id   AF-A0A3M1B3S8-F1
#
_cell.length_a   1.000
_cell.length_b   1.000
_cell.length_c   1.000
_cell.angle_alpha   90.00
_cell.angle_beta   90.00
_cell.angle_gamma   90.00
#
_symmetry.space_group_name_H-M   'P 1'
#
loop_
_entity.id
_entity.type
_entity.pdbx_description
1 polymer ?
#
loop_
_entity_poly.entity_id
_entity_poly.type
_entity_poly.pdbx_seq_one_letter_code
_entity_poly.pdbx_strand_id
1 'polypeptide(L)' 'MWKNQNVLITGGSQGIGLAVAQLLAKRQARLFLVARRKELLEQAIHSLP' A
#
# COMPACT_ATOMS: atom_id res chain seq x y z
N MET A 1 -11.37 2.24 12.47
CA MET A 1 -12.19 1.41 11.55
C MET A 1 -11.55 1.40 10.17
N TRP A 2 -10.72 0.40 9.85
CA TRP A 2 -10.11 0.26 8.51
C TRP A 2 -10.29 -1.13 7.88
N LYS A 3 -10.66 -2.12 8.70
CA LYS A 3 -10.94 -3.48 8.26
C LYS A 3 -11.94 -3.48 7.11
N ASN A 4 -11.59 -4.18 6.02
CA ASN A 4 -12.37 -4.32 4.79
C ASN A 4 -12.67 -3.03 4.01
N GLN A 5 -12.11 -1.88 4.41
CA GLN A 5 -12.25 -0.64 3.65
C GLN A 5 -11.33 -0.66 2.43
N ASN A 6 -11.85 -0.20 1.29
CA ASN A 6 -11.06 -0.03 0.07
C ASN A 6 -10.28 1.30 0.15
N VAL A 7 -8.96 1.25 -0.06
CA VAL A 7 -8.09 2.44 -0.02
C VAL A 7 -7.20 2.48 -1.25
N LEU A 8 -7.27 3.58 -2.00
CA LEU A 8 -6.41 3.87 -3.13
C LEU A 8 -5.25 4.77 -2.70
N ILE A 9 -4.01 4.34 -2.96
CA ILE A 9 -2.79 5.10 -2.64
C ILE A 9 -2.01 5.36 -3.93
N THR A 10 -2.02 6.62 -4.37
CA THR A 10 -1.14 7.09 -5.45
C THR A 10 0.24 7.41 -4.88
N GLY A 11 1.29 6.87 -5.50
CA GLY A 11 2.65 6.92 -4.95
C GLY A 11 2.92 5.86 -3.89
N GLY A 12 2.15 4.76 -3.87
CA GLY A 12 2.21 3.72 -2.84
C GLY A 12 3.47 2.84 -2.83
N SER A 13 4.39 3.00 -3.78
CA SER A 13 5.56 2.12 -3.89
C SER A 13 6.72 2.48 -2.95
N GLN A 14 6.79 3.71 -2.44
CA GLN A 14 7.91 4.19 -1.61
C GLN A 14 7.49 5.30 -0.64
N GLY A 15 8.39 5.68 0.27
CA GLY A 15 8.26 6.85 1.15
C GLY A 15 6.98 6.82 2.00
N ILE A 16 6.31 7.97 2.10
CA ILE A 16 5.09 8.11 2.90
C ILE A 16 3.96 7.20 2.38
N GLY A 17 3.82 7.06 1.06
CA GLY A 17 2.79 6.20 0.47
C GLY A 17 2.94 4.74 0.91
N LEU A 18 4.18 4.22 0.92
CA LEU A 18 4.46 2.87 1.40
C LEU A 18 4.24 2.74 2.91
N ALA A 19 4.68 3.72 3.71
CA ALA A 19 4.47 3.71 5.16
C ALA A 19 2.97 3.69 5.52
N VAL A 20 2.16 4.46 4.80
CA VAL A 20 0.69 4.45 4.94
C VAL A 20 0.11 3.10 4.51
N ALA A 21 0.57 2.52 3.40
CA ALA A 21 0.14 1.21 2.95
C ALA A 21 0.41 0.12 4.01
N GLN A 22 1.61 0.07 4.57
CA GLN A 22 1.97 -0.87 5.64
C GLN A 22 1.09 -0.70 6.88
N LEU A 23 0.83 0.54 7.28
CA LEU A 23 0.00 0.85 8.43
C LEU A 23 -1.47 0.43 8.23
N LEU A 24 -2.01 0.63 7.04
CA LEU A 24 -3.39 0.26 6.70
C LEU A 24 -3.54 -1.25 6.45
N ALA A 25 -2.52 -1.91 5.88
CA ALA A 25 -2.48 -3.37 5.73
C ALA A 25 -2.58 -4.07 7.09
N LYS A 26 -1.79 -3.64 8.09
CA LYS A 26 -1.89 -4.13 9.49
C LYS A 26 -3.28 -3.95 10.10
N ARG A 27 -4.07 -3.01 9.58
CA ARG A 27 -5.44 -2.73 10.03
C ARG A 27 -6.50 -3.41 9.16
N GLN A 28 -6.10 -4.38 8.34
CA GLN A 28 -6.94 -5.21 7.49
C GLN A 28 -7.71 -4.42 6.42
N ALA A 29 -7.17 -3.30 5.95
CA ALA A 29 -7.73 -2.57 4.80
C ALA A 29 -7.40 -3.31 3.49
N ARG A 30 -8.24 -3.10 2.46
CA ARG A 30 -8.02 -3.58 1.10
C ARG A 30 -7.33 -2.48 0.30
N LEU A 31 -6.08 -2.71 -0.07
CA LEU A 31 -5.22 -1.68 -0.63
C LEU A 31 -5.10 -1.79 -2.14
N PHE A 32 -5.17 -0.64 -2.82
CA PHE A 32 -4.84 -0.46 -4.22
C PHE A 32 -3.68 0.51 -4.31
N LEU A 33 -2.51 0.02 -4.73
CA LEU A 33 -1.30 0.84 -4.84
C LEU A 33 -1.07 1.23 -6.31
N VAL A 34 -0.85 2.51 -6.56
CA VAL A 34 -0.54 3.05 -7.90
C VAL A 34 0.84 3.70 -7.87
N ALA A 35 1.72 3.29 -8.78
CA ALA A 35 3.03 3.89 -8.96
C ALA A 35 3.52 3.72 -10.41
N ARG A 36 4.48 4.57 -10.83
CA ARG A 36 5.00 4.59 -12.20
C ARG A 36 6.04 3.49 -12.50
N ARG A 37 6.75 3.01 -11.48
CA ARG A 37 7.85 2.03 -11.60
C ARG A 37 7.36 0.68 -11.10
N LYS A 38 7.28 -0.29 -12.00
CA LYS A 38 6.68 -1.61 -11.74
C LYS A 38 7.47 -2.39 -10.68
N GLU A 39 8.78 -2.41 -10.79
CA GLU A 39 9.68 -3.20 -9.93
C GLU A 39 9.55 -2.76 -8.46
N LEU A 40 9.47 -1.44 -8.24
CA LEU A 40 9.27 -0.88 -6.90
C LEU A 40 7.87 -1.11 -6.35
N LEU A 41 6.86 -1.14 -7.23
CA LEU A 41 5.49 -1.47 -6.84
C LEU A 41 5.39 -2.94 -6.39
N GLU A 42 6.03 -3.85 -7.12
CA GLU A 42 6.12 -5.25 -6.75
C GLU A 42 6.86 -5.43 -5.42
N GLN A 43 8.02 -4.78 -5.23
CA GLN A 43 8.74 -4.80 -3.95
C GLN A 43 7.86 -4.29 -2.79
N ALA A 44 7.11 -3.20 -3.01
CA ALA A 44 6.18 -2.68 -2.03
C ALA A 44 5.12 -3.71 -1.64
N ILE A 45 4.50 -4.40 -2.60
CA ILE A 45 3.49 -5.45 -2.36
C ILE A 45 4.07 -6.58 -1.52
N HIS A 46 5.28 -7.06 -1.82
CA HIS A 46 5.95 -8.12 -1.05
C HIS A 46 6.33 -7.70 0.38
N SER A 47 6.38 -6.39 0.66
CA SER A 47 6.68 -5.87 2.00
C SER A 47 5.46 -5.68 2.90
N LEU A 48 4.24 -5.87 2.37
CA LEU A 48 3.01 -5.72 3.14
C LEU A 48 2.71 -6.98 3.98
N PRO A 49 2.21 -6.81 5.21
CA PRO A 49 1.79 -7.92 6.08
C PRO A 49 0.41 -8.50 5.73
#